data_AF-W0RPQ7-F1
#
_entry.id   AF-W0RPQ7-F1
#
_cell.length_a   1.000
_cell.length_b   1.000
_cell.length_c   1.000
_cell.angle_alpha   90.00
_cell.angle_beta   90.00
_cell.angle_gamma   90.00
#
_symmetry.space_group_name_H-M   'P 1'
#
loop_
_entity.id
_entity.type
_entity.pdbx_description
1 polymer ?
#
loop_
_entity_poly.entity_id
_entity_poly.type
_entity_poly.pdbx_seq_one_letter_code
_entity_poly.pdbx_strand_id
1 'polypeptide(L)'
;MTSPYGPSGRFVERFLDRLAQFRLEDFEAVVRRWRATLRDSDAWYAAEDAVGDAVARARRDGVMWTVQDRIYEVFRGSTWYEQRPPGTPVAPSEMAAQYLATTAVVALLVADVLPGVVLGVLYAPFRDAIPLAELALGGTVALEPGVADRPPGEQAREDLDGRAWH
;
A
#
# COMPACT_ATOMS: atom_id res chain seq x y z
N MET A 1 -4.53 -11.57 22.30
CA MET A 1 -5.71 -11.54 21.41
C MET A 1 -5.19 -11.46 19.98
N THR A 2 -5.68 -12.30 19.08
CA THR A 2 -5.31 -12.24 17.66
C THR A 2 -6.07 -11.09 17.02
N SER A 3 -5.38 -10.18 16.31
CA SER A 3 -6.03 -9.04 15.66
C SER A 3 -7.06 -9.51 14.62
N PRO A 4 -8.14 -8.75 14.37
CA PRO A 4 -9.16 -9.08 13.36
C PRO A 4 -8.58 -9.17 11.93
N TYR A 5 -7.42 -8.56 11.69
CA TYR A 5 -6.75 -8.56 10.39
C TYR A 5 -5.70 -9.69 10.23
N GLY A 6 -5.63 -10.63 11.17
CA GLY A 6 -4.71 -11.77 11.11
C GLY A 6 -3.26 -11.43 11.53
N PRO A 7 -2.26 -12.22 11.08
CA PRO A 7 -0.85 -12.14 11.52
C PRO A 7 -0.21 -10.76 11.44
N SER A 8 -0.49 -10.03 10.36
CA SER A 8 0.07 -8.68 10.11
C SER A 8 -0.82 -7.55 10.67
N GLY A 9 -1.85 -7.89 11.42
CA GLY A 9 -2.92 -6.95 11.69
C GLY A 9 -2.57 -5.76 12.58
N ARG A 10 -1.53 -5.88 13.41
CA ARG A 10 -0.98 -4.72 14.14
C ARG A 10 -0.49 -3.61 13.20
N PHE A 11 -0.04 -3.95 12.00
CA PHE A 11 0.43 -2.98 11.00
C PHE A 11 -0.76 -2.24 10.38
N VAL A 12 -1.83 -2.99 10.08
CA VAL A 12 -3.09 -2.46 9.58
C VAL A 12 -3.72 -1.50 10.59
N GLU A 13 -3.84 -1.93 11.85
CA GLU A 13 -4.40 -1.09 12.94
C GLU A 13 -3.64 0.23 13.07
N ARG A 14 -2.31 0.18 13.21
CA ARG A 14 -1.49 1.39 13.32
C ARG A 14 -1.56 2.30 12.10
N PHE A 15 -1.60 1.72 10.90
CA PHE A 15 -1.75 2.49 9.68
C PHE A 15 -3.09 3.22 9.64
N LEU A 16 -4.18 2.53 9.96
CA LEU A 16 -5.52 3.12 10.02
C LEU A 16 -5.60 4.22 11.10
N ASP A 17 -5.01 3.98 12.27
CA ASP A 17 -4.96 4.98 13.35
C ASP A 17 -4.21 6.25 12.92
N ARG A 18 -3.09 6.11 12.21
CA ARG A 18 -2.33 7.26 11.68
C ARG A 18 -3.06 7.94 10.54
N LEU A 19 -3.68 7.17 9.66
CA LEU A 19 -4.48 7.69 8.54
C LEU A 19 -5.69 8.51 9.05
N ALA A 20 -6.31 8.10 10.15
CA ALA A 20 -7.41 8.84 10.78
C ALA A 20 -6.99 10.20 11.34
N GLN A 21 -5.69 10.44 11.53
CA GLN A 21 -5.14 11.71 11.98
C GLN A 21 -4.71 12.63 10.82
N PHE A 22 -4.81 12.17 9.56
CA PHE A 22 -4.43 12.98 8.41
C PHE A 22 -5.38 14.15 8.20
N ARG A 23 -4.78 15.27 7.81
CA ARG A 23 -5.48 16.42 7.26
C ARG A 23 -5.49 16.35 5.74
N LEU A 24 -6.26 17.24 5.12
CA LEU A 24 -6.36 17.30 3.66
C LEU A 24 -4.99 17.49 3.00
N GLU A 25 -4.12 18.32 3.58
CA GLU A 25 -2.78 18.60 3.04
C GLU A 25 -1.87 17.37 3.04
N ASP A 26 -2.06 16.46 4.01
CA ASP A 26 -1.30 15.22 4.11
C ASP A 26 -1.68 14.28 2.96
N PHE A 27 -2.98 14.17 2.65
CA PHE A 27 -3.47 13.41 1.49
C PHE A 27 -3.00 14.02 0.17
N GLU A 28 -3.04 15.34 0.03
CA GLU A 28 -2.51 16.02 -1.15
C GLU A 28 -1.02 15.76 -1.37
N ALA A 29 -0.23 15.75 -0.28
CA ALA A 29 1.20 15.45 -0.34
C ALA A 29 1.46 14.00 -0.80
N VAL A 30 0.71 13.03 -0.27
CA VAL A 30 0.79 11.62 -0.67
C VAL A 30 0.45 11.44 -2.16
N VAL A 31 -0.69 12.01 -2.61
CA VAL A 31 -1.13 11.91 -4.01
C VAL A 31 -0.13 12.59 -4.94
N ARG A 32 0.40 13.76 -4.57
CA ARG A 32 1.42 14.47 -5.36
C ARG A 32 2.69 13.62 -5.50
N ARG A 33 3.17 12.99 -4.43
CA ARG A 33 4.35 12.12 -4.47
C ARG A 33 4.13 10.94 -5.42
N TRP A 34 3.01 10.24 -5.27
CA TRP A 34 2.68 9.11 -6.15
C TRP A 34 2.64 9.51 -7.62
N ARG A 35 1.96 10.62 -7.96
CA ARG A 35 1.90 11.14 -9.33
C ARG A 35 3.27 11.50 -9.90
N ALA A 36 4.17 12.02 -9.07
CA ALA A 36 5.49 12.45 -9.50
C ALA A 36 6.48 11.30 -9.70
N THR A 37 6.23 10.13 -9.10
CA THR A 37 7.27 9.08 -8.98
C THR A 37 6.84 7.67 -9.40
N LEU A 38 5.56 7.32 -9.29
CA LEU A 38 5.11 5.92 -9.35
C LEU A 38 3.94 5.67 -10.28
N ARG A 39 3.09 6.68 -10.53
CA ARG A 39 1.84 6.51 -11.28
C ARG A 39 2.02 5.82 -12.65
N ASP A 40 3.09 6.16 -13.35
CA ASP A 40 3.38 5.64 -14.69
C ASP A 40 4.54 4.63 -14.69
N SER A 41 4.82 4.02 -13.53
CA SER A 41 5.89 3.04 -13.36
C SER A 41 5.37 1.61 -13.48
N ASP A 42 6.00 0.80 -14.33
CA ASP A 42 5.73 -0.64 -14.43
C ASP A 42 5.89 -1.36 -13.07
N ALA A 43 6.79 -0.87 -12.23
CA ALA A 43 7.02 -1.43 -10.90
C ALA A 43 5.81 -1.27 -9.97
N TRP A 44 5.02 -0.20 -10.14
CA TRP A 44 3.80 0.01 -9.35
C TRP A 44 2.75 -1.05 -9.70
N TYR A 45 2.45 -1.21 -10.99
CA TYR A 45 1.45 -2.17 -11.46
C TYR A 45 1.84 -3.62 -11.13
N ALA A 46 3.11 -4.00 -11.36
CA ALA A 46 3.61 -5.32 -10.98
C ALA A 46 3.51 -5.57 -9.46
N ALA A 47 3.69 -4.53 -8.64
CA ALA A 47 3.53 -4.64 -7.20
C ALA A 47 2.06 -4.82 -6.78
N GLU A 48 1.11 -4.17 -7.46
CA GLU A 48 -0.33 -4.38 -7.22
C GLU A 48 -0.77 -5.81 -7.55
N ASP A 49 -0.32 -6.35 -8.69
CA ASP A 49 -0.59 -7.74 -9.08
C ASP A 49 -0.06 -8.72 -8.03
N ALA A 50 1.18 -8.50 -7.57
CA ALA A 50 1.80 -9.33 -6.53
C ALA A 50 1.04 -9.30 -5.18
N VAL A 51 0.40 -8.17 -4.85
CA VAL A 51 -0.49 -8.09 -3.67
C VAL A 51 -1.75 -8.90 -3.87
N GLY A 52 -2.37 -8.84 -5.06
CA GLY A 52 -3.54 -9.67 -5.39
C GLY A 52 -3.25 -11.16 -5.22
N ASP A 53 -2.12 -11.62 -5.77
CA ASP A 53 -1.65 -13.01 -5.62
C ASP A 53 -1.39 -13.39 -4.17
N ALA A 54 -0.78 -12.47 -3.40
CA ALA A 54 -0.51 -12.70 -1.98
C ALA A 54 -1.80 -12.80 -1.15
N VAL A 55 -2.82 -11.98 -1.43
CA VAL A 55 -4.14 -12.06 -0.78
C VAL A 55 -4.80 -13.40 -1.07
N ALA A 56 -4.85 -13.82 -2.33
CA ALA A 56 -5.46 -15.09 -2.74
C ALA A 56 -4.73 -16.29 -2.10
N ARG A 57 -3.40 -16.31 -2.17
CA ARG A 57 -2.57 -17.39 -1.58
C ARG A 57 -2.73 -17.49 -0.06
N ALA A 58 -2.84 -16.36 0.63
CA ALA A 58 -3.05 -16.30 2.07
C ALA A 58 -4.53 -16.43 2.48
N ARG A 59 -5.46 -16.56 1.51
CA ARG A 59 -6.92 -16.62 1.70
C ARG A 59 -7.47 -15.47 2.55
N ARG A 60 -7.02 -14.24 2.25
CA ARG A 60 -7.40 -13.04 3.02
C ARG A 60 -8.50 -12.20 2.37
N ASP A 61 -9.20 -12.73 1.38
CA ASP A 61 -10.25 -12.00 0.65
C ASP A 61 -11.33 -11.43 1.57
N GLY A 62 -11.80 -12.23 2.54
CA GLY A 62 -12.81 -11.76 3.51
C GLY A 62 -12.30 -10.63 4.41
N VAL A 63 -11.05 -10.73 4.85
CA VAL A 63 -10.41 -9.71 5.70
C VAL A 63 -10.12 -8.43 4.91
N MET A 64 -9.79 -8.57 3.63
CA MET A 64 -9.58 -7.43 2.72
C MET A 64 -10.84 -6.57 2.63
N TRP A 65 -12.03 -7.16 2.52
CA TRP A 65 -13.29 -6.41 2.55
C TRP A 65 -13.48 -5.63 3.85
N THR A 66 -13.22 -6.26 5.00
CA THR A 66 -13.28 -5.58 6.31
C THR A 66 -12.32 -4.39 6.38
N VAL A 67 -11.12 -4.51 5.81
CA VAL A 67 -10.14 -3.41 5.80
C VAL A 67 -10.61 -2.27 4.88
N GLN A 68 -11.21 -2.58 3.73
CA GLN A 68 -11.77 -1.57 2.83
C GLN A 68 -12.90 -0.77 3.49
N ASP A 69 -13.81 -1.46 4.21
CA ASP A 69 -14.88 -0.79 4.97
C ASP A 69 -14.30 0.17 6.01
N ARG A 70 -13.23 -0.23 6.73
CA ARG A 70 -12.59 0.63 7.72
C ARG A 70 -11.88 1.83 7.11
N ILE A 71 -11.26 1.69 5.93
CA ILE A 71 -10.74 2.86 5.21
C ILE A 71 -11.87 3.82 4.85
N TYR A 72 -12.98 3.29 4.35
CA TYR A 72 -14.11 4.14 3.98
C TYR A 72 -14.65 4.93 5.18
N GLU A 73 -14.75 4.28 6.34
CA GLU A 73 -15.12 4.93 7.59
C GLU A 73 -14.10 5.99 8.03
N VAL A 74 -12.79 5.74 7.90
CA VAL A 74 -11.74 6.73 8.19
C VAL A 74 -11.89 7.98 7.33
N PHE A 75 -12.09 7.82 6.02
CA PHE A 75 -12.28 8.97 5.13
C PHE A 75 -13.57 9.72 5.45
N ARG A 76 -14.68 9.02 5.71
CA ARG A 76 -15.97 9.66 6.04
C ARG A 76 -16.01 10.32 7.41
N GLY A 77 -15.31 9.77 8.40
CA GLY A 77 -15.24 10.31 9.77
C GLY A 77 -14.20 11.42 9.93
N SER A 78 -13.49 11.78 8.87
CA SER A 78 -12.49 12.84 8.93
C SER A 78 -13.16 14.22 8.99
N THR A 79 -12.61 15.13 9.81
CA THR A 79 -13.19 16.47 10.02
C THR A 79 -13.26 17.29 8.73
N TRP A 80 -12.33 17.08 7.79
CA TRP A 80 -12.36 17.75 6.49
C TRP A 80 -13.49 17.26 5.59
N TYR A 81 -13.93 16.00 5.76
CA TYR A 81 -15.07 15.45 5.01
C TYR A 81 -16.40 16.01 5.55
N GLU A 82 -16.53 16.14 6.88
CA GLU A 82 -17.72 16.70 7.53
C GLU A 82 -17.94 18.18 7.19
N GLN A 83 -16.86 18.94 6.99
CA GLN A 83 -16.92 20.36 6.63
C GLN A 83 -17.36 20.60 5.18
N ARG A 84 -17.54 19.54 4.38
CA ARG A 84 -17.93 19.66 2.97
C ARG A 84 -19.41 20.06 2.84
N PRO A 85 -19.76 21.06 2.02
CA PRO A 85 -21.14 21.37 1.71
C PRO A 85 -21.85 20.15 1.08
N PRO A 86 -23.10 19.85 1.46
CA PRO A 86 -23.88 18.79 0.84
C PRO A 86 -23.95 18.94 -0.69
N GLY A 87 -23.76 17.84 -1.41
CA GLY A 87 -23.79 17.82 -2.87
C GLY A 87 -22.48 18.24 -3.57
N THR A 88 -21.43 18.58 -2.83
CA THR A 88 -20.12 18.86 -3.43
C THR A 88 -19.52 17.57 -4.00
N PRO A 89 -19.15 17.52 -5.30
CA PRO A 89 -18.53 16.35 -5.91
C PRO A 89 -17.21 15.98 -5.22
N VAL A 90 -16.95 14.67 -5.09
CA VAL A 90 -15.67 14.12 -4.61
C VAL A 90 -14.54 14.62 -5.51
N ALA A 91 -13.47 15.13 -4.92
CA ALA A 91 -12.36 15.67 -5.69
C ALA A 91 -11.55 14.51 -6.29
N PRO A 92 -11.00 14.62 -7.51
CA PRO A 92 -10.15 13.57 -8.07
C PRO A 92 -8.92 13.21 -7.21
N SER A 93 -8.43 14.14 -6.39
CA SER A 93 -7.38 13.90 -5.39
C SER A 93 -7.84 13.00 -4.24
N GLU A 94 -9.12 13.08 -3.84
CA GLU A 94 -9.69 12.27 -2.76
C GLU A 94 -9.85 10.81 -3.19
N MET A 95 -10.36 10.57 -4.40
CA MET A 95 -10.40 9.21 -4.96
C MET A 95 -9.01 8.60 -5.08
N ALA A 96 -8.02 9.39 -5.52
CA ALA A 96 -6.63 8.94 -5.58
C ALA A 96 -6.08 8.63 -4.18
N ALA A 97 -6.39 9.45 -3.17
CA ALA A 97 -5.97 9.21 -1.80
C ALA A 97 -6.59 7.94 -1.21
N GLN A 98 -7.89 7.70 -1.43
CA GLN A 98 -8.57 6.46 -1.00
C GLN A 98 -7.98 5.23 -1.68
N TYR A 99 -7.74 5.30 -2.99
CA TYR A 99 -7.09 4.23 -3.74
C TYR A 99 -5.71 3.92 -3.16
N LEU A 100 -4.85 4.93 -2.98
CA LEU A 100 -3.50 4.74 -2.41
C LEU A 100 -3.55 4.17 -1.00
N ALA A 101 -4.44 4.66 -0.14
CA ALA A 101 -4.60 4.15 1.21
C ALA A 101 -5.04 2.68 1.19
N THR A 102 -5.96 2.33 0.29
CA THR A 102 -6.44 0.95 0.09
C THR A 102 -5.31 0.04 -0.36
N THR A 103 -4.56 0.43 -1.40
CA THR A 103 -3.43 -0.35 -1.90
C THR A 103 -2.39 -0.56 -0.80
N ALA A 104 -2.02 0.49 -0.05
CA ALA A 104 -1.05 0.40 1.03
C ALA A 104 -1.51 -0.50 2.19
N VAL A 105 -2.76 -0.37 2.64
CA VAL A 105 -3.26 -1.17 3.76
C VAL A 105 -3.43 -2.65 3.38
N VAL A 106 -3.81 -2.95 2.13
CA VAL A 106 -3.90 -4.34 1.66
C VAL A 106 -2.50 -4.94 1.52
N ALA A 107 -1.52 -4.18 1.05
CA ALA A 107 -0.12 -4.61 1.08
C ALA A 107 0.36 -4.92 2.52
N LEU A 108 0.02 -4.06 3.49
CA LEU A 108 0.32 -4.30 4.91
C LEU A 108 -0.43 -5.51 5.48
N LEU A 109 -1.67 -5.74 5.04
CA LEU A 109 -2.47 -6.90 5.43
C LEU A 109 -1.70 -8.19 5.09
N VAL A 110 -1.05 -8.29 3.93
CA VAL A 110 -0.31 -9.49 3.52
C VAL A 110 1.21 -9.38 3.70
N ALA A 111 1.69 -8.43 4.50
CA ALA A 111 3.12 -8.15 4.65
C ALA A 111 3.96 -9.35 5.15
N ASP A 112 3.35 -10.33 5.83
CA ASP A 112 4.01 -11.56 6.28
C ASP A 112 4.33 -12.55 5.16
N VAL A 113 3.70 -12.41 3.99
CA VAL A 113 3.92 -13.28 2.81
C VAL A 113 4.30 -12.49 1.55
N LEU A 114 4.36 -11.17 1.64
CA LEU A 114 4.69 -10.26 0.55
C LEU A 114 6.20 -9.93 0.56
N PRO A 115 6.90 -9.98 -0.58
CA PRO A 115 8.29 -9.55 -0.66
C PRO A 115 8.46 -8.10 -0.18
N GLY A 116 9.50 -7.83 0.62
CA GLY A 116 9.74 -6.49 1.19
C GLY A 116 9.89 -5.39 0.14
N VAL A 117 10.44 -5.71 -1.05
CA VAL A 117 10.57 -4.75 -2.15
C VAL A 117 9.21 -4.33 -2.71
N VAL A 118 8.27 -5.28 -2.83
CA VAL A 118 6.89 -5.02 -3.32
C VAL A 118 6.16 -4.14 -2.32
N LEU A 119 6.26 -4.46 -1.02
CA LEU A 119 5.71 -3.63 0.05
C LEU A 119 6.29 -2.21 0.02
N GLY A 120 7.61 -2.09 -0.19
CA GLY A 120 8.30 -0.81 -0.29
C GLY A 120 7.77 0.08 -1.42
N VAL A 121 7.50 -0.51 -2.59
CA VAL A 121 6.92 0.21 -3.75
C VAL A 121 5.53 0.76 -3.42
N LEU A 122 4.62 -0.10 -2.94
CA LEU A 122 3.23 0.30 -2.68
C LEU A 122 3.08 1.26 -1.50
N TYR A 123 4.01 1.19 -0.55
CA TYR A 123 4.01 2.06 0.62
C TYR A 123 4.76 3.38 0.42
N ALA A 124 5.59 3.49 -0.62
CA ALA A 124 6.42 4.67 -0.90
C ALA A 124 5.65 6.02 -0.87
N PRO A 125 4.38 6.14 -1.33
CA PRO A 125 3.62 7.38 -1.21
C PRO A 125 3.48 7.88 0.24
N PHE A 126 3.34 6.97 1.21
CA PHE A 126 3.10 7.28 2.61
C PHE A 126 4.37 7.44 3.45
N ARG A 127 5.53 7.00 2.95
CA ARG A 127 6.75 6.78 3.75
C ARG A 127 7.18 7.95 4.65
N ASP A 128 6.95 9.20 4.21
CA ASP A 128 7.35 10.39 4.97
C ASP A 128 6.28 10.83 5.99
N ALA A 129 5.01 10.44 5.79
CA ALA A 129 3.88 10.80 6.65
C ALA A 129 3.53 9.70 7.68
N ILE A 130 3.72 8.44 7.28
CA ILE A 130 3.63 7.26 8.13
C ILE A 130 4.87 6.42 7.78
N PRO A 131 5.96 6.50 8.54
CA PRO A 131 7.14 5.66 8.33
C PRO A 131 6.90 4.18 8.69
N LEU A 132 7.43 3.25 7.89
CA LEU A 132 7.36 1.80 8.20
C LEU A 132 7.98 1.43 9.56
N ALA A 133 8.94 2.22 10.04
CA ALA A 133 9.53 2.06 11.36
C ALA A 133 8.50 2.26 12.49
N GLU A 134 7.55 3.21 12.34
CA GLU A 134 6.46 3.43 13.29
C GLU A 134 5.50 2.23 13.35
N LEU A 135 5.34 1.53 12.22
CA LEU A 135 4.56 0.31 12.14
C LEU A 135 5.29 -0.88 12.80
N ALA A 136 6.54 -0.74 13.26
CA ALA A 136 7.37 -1.83 13.77
C ALA A 136 7.72 -2.91 12.73
N LEU A 137 7.81 -2.54 11.45
CA LEU A 137 8.33 -3.42 10.38
C LEU A 137 9.86 -3.42 10.30
N GLY A 138 10.54 -2.43 10.87
CA GLY A 138 11.98 -2.20 10.73
C GLY A 138 12.91 -3.28 11.31
N GLY A 139 12.38 -4.26 12.05
CA GLY A 139 13.16 -5.42 12.54
C GLY A 139 12.74 -6.77 11.97
N THR A 140 11.62 -6.85 11.24
CA THR A 140 11.06 -8.13 10.75
C THR A 140 11.19 -8.28 9.24
N VAL A 141 11.17 -7.17 8.50
CA VAL A 141 11.43 -7.16 7.07
C VAL A 141 12.82 -6.59 6.88
N ALA A 142 13.82 -7.45 6.73
CA ALA A 142 15.11 -7.01 6.19
C ALA A 142 14.83 -6.49 4.78
N LEU A 143 14.68 -5.18 4.64
CA LEU A 143 14.69 -4.52 3.35
C LEU A 143 16.12 -4.69 2.84
N GLU A 144 16.36 -5.75 2.06
CA GLU A 144 17.62 -5.99 1.38
C GLU A 144 18.05 -4.68 0.69
N PRO A 145 19.17 -4.06 1.10
CA PRO A 145 19.65 -2.84 0.49
C PRO A 145 20.26 -3.19 -0.86
N GLY A 146 19.46 -3.25 -1.94
CA GLY A 146 20.04 -3.73 -3.20
C GLY A 146 19.24 -3.71 -4.51
N VAL A 147 18.09 -3.03 -4.62
CA VAL A 147 17.31 -3.03 -5.89
C VAL A 147 16.97 -1.63 -6.39
N ALA A 148 17.70 -0.60 -5.96
CA ALA A 148 17.53 0.74 -6.53
C ALA A 148 18.36 0.96 -7.82
N ASP A 149 19.26 0.04 -8.18
CA ASP A 149 20.29 0.29 -9.20
C ASP A 149 20.36 -0.77 -10.33
N ARG A 150 19.42 -1.73 -10.37
CA ARG A 150 19.36 -2.71 -11.47
C ARG A 150 18.18 -2.37 -12.39
N PRO A 151 18.41 -2.10 -13.69
CA PRO A 151 17.35 -1.68 -14.60
C PRO A 151 16.29 -2.78 -14.78
N PRO A 152 15.00 -2.42 -14.86
CA PRO A 152 13.92 -3.36 -15.10
C PRO A 152 14.06 -3.93 -16.52
N GLY A 153 14.60 -5.14 -16.64
CA GLY A 153 14.78 -5.82 -17.92
C GLY A 153 15.82 -6.93 -17.95
N GLU A 154 16.69 -7.04 -16.94
CA GLU A 154 17.76 -8.05 -16.95
C GLU A 154 17.29 -9.43 -16.47
N GLN A 155 16.36 -9.49 -15.50
CA GLN A 155 15.84 -10.75 -14.97
C GLN A 155 14.97 -11.53 -15.98
N ALA A 156 14.22 -10.82 -16.83
CA ALA A 156 13.34 -11.45 -17.83
C ALA A 156 14.11 -12.09 -19.00
N ARG A 157 15.40 -11.73 -19.21
CA ARG A 157 16.23 -12.31 -20.26
C ARG A 157 16.88 -13.62 -19.81
N GLU A 158 17.32 -13.72 -18.56
CA GLU A 158 17.91 -14.97 -18.03
C GLU A 158 16.89 -16.12 -17.95
N ASP A 159 15.64 -15.83 -17.59
CA ASP A 159 14.59 -16.87 -17.51
C ASP A 159 14.11 -17.40 -18.87
N LEU A 160 14.33 -16.63 -19.95
CA LEU A 160 13.99 -17.04 -21.32
C LEU A 160 15.12 -17.83 -21.99
N ASP A 161 16.39 -17.49 -21.73
CA ASP A 161 17.54 -18.23 -22.28
C ASP A 161 17.73 -19.60 -21.61
N GLY A 162 17.31 -19.75 -20.35
CA GLY A 162 17.41 -21.03 -19.61
C GLY A 162 16.43 -22.13 -20.04
N ARG A 163 15.37 -21.82 -20.81
CA ARG A 163 14.35 -22.81 -21.22
C ARG A 163 14.49 -23.32 -22.66
N ALA A 164 15.49 -22.85 -23.42
CA ALA A 164 15.63 -23.19 -24.83
C ALA A 164 16.35 -24.53 -25.11
N TRP A 165 16.86 -25.24 -24.10
CA TRP A 165 17.56 -26.50 -24.31
C TRP A 165 17.32 -27.49 -23.19
N HIS A 166 16.18 -28.20 -23.20
CA HIS A 166 16.04 -29.58 -22.71
C HIS A 166 14.76 -30.22 -23.23
#